data_AF-A0A525CBC3-F1
#
_entry.id   AF-A0A525CBC3-F1
#
_cell.length_a   1.000
_cell.length_b   1.000
_cell.length_c   1.000
_cell.angle_alpha   90.00
_cell.angle_beta   90.00
_cell.angle_gamma   90.00
#
_symmetry.space_group_name_H-M   'P 1'
#
loop_
_entity.id
_entity.type
_entity.pdbx_description
1 polymer ?
#
loop_
_entity_poly.entity_id
_entity_poly.type
_entity_poly.pdbx_seq_one_letter_code
_entity_poly.pdbx_strand_id
1 'polypeptide(L)'
;MPQVAARITPSQEQWLKEFFKTKSAGAEFILPWAVDTFFRALNSIRSMFSSSELKTVVEAHRDVRLLPDQSRLAYLQLRLQDACDLDLIHTKHGASKGSIEAKIKRLDDTQATALMIWATAYWVSKENLETSLEDYVTNSTPTF
;
A
#
# COMPACT_ATOMS: atom_id res chain seq x y z
N MET A 1 2.94 -24.82 -11.58
CA MET A 1 2.44 -23.67 -10.80
C MET A 1 3.63 -22.76 -10.51
N PRO A 2 3.57 -21.46 -10.83
CA PRO A 2 4.63 -20.54 -10.39
C PRO A 2 4.62 -20.50 -8.85
N GLN A 3 5.71 -20.95 -8.23
CA GLN A 3 5.86 -20.81 -6.78
C GLN A 3 6.09 -19.34 -6.47
N VAL A 4 5.17 -18.73 -5.72
CA VAL A 4 5.39 -17.42 -5.11
C VAL A 4 6.38 -17.63 -3.96
N ALA A 5 7.66 -17.50 -4.25
CA ALA A 5 8.69 -17.49 -3.22
C ALA A 5 8.56 -16.18 -2.43
N ALA A 6 8.17 -16.27 -1.16
CA ALA A 6 8.23 -15.14 -0.26
C ALA A 6 9.66 -14.58 -0.27
N ARG A 7 9.81 -13.28 -0.55
CA ARG A 7 11.10 -12.58 -0.51
C ARG A 7 11.51 -12.40 0.96
N ILE A 8 11.92 -13.49 1.59
CA ILE A 8 12.43 -13.46 2.96
C ILE A 8 13.95 -13.52 2.96
N THR A 9 14.57 -12.68 3.77
CA THR A 9 16.03 -12.72 3.98
C THR A 9 16.40 -13.91 4.86
N PRO A 10 17.68 -14.35 4.86
CA PRO A 10 18.15 -15.37 5.78
C PRO A 10 17.88 -15.04 7.25
N SER A 11 17.97 -13.76 7.63
CA SER A 11 17.66 -13.29 8.99
C SER A 11 16.18 -13.42 9.33
N GLN A 12 15.27 -13.11 8.40
CA GLN A 12 13.83 -13.31 8.59
C GLN A 12 13.48 -14.80 8.68
N GLU A 13 14.15 -15.65 7.89
CA GLU A 13 13.97 -17.08 7.97
C GLU A 13 14.41 -17.64 9.33
N GLN A 14 15.55 -17.18 9.85
CA GLN A 14 16.02 -17.54 11.17
C GLN A 14 15.05 -17.11 12.26
N TRP A 15 14.56 -15.86 12.20
CA TRP A 15 13.54 -15.36 13.12
C TRP A 15 12.27 -16.22 13.10
N LEU A 16 11.77 -16.59 11.91
CA LEU A 16 10.60 -17.46 11.78
C LEU A 16 10.85 -18.84 12.44
N LYS A 17 12.04 -19.42 12.24
CA LYS A 17 12.42 -20.70 12.86
C LYS A 17 12.55 -20.59 14.38
N GLU A 18 13.03 -19.47 14.91
CA GLU A 18 13.17 -19.26 16.35
C GLU A 18 11.80 -19.16 17.05
N PHE A 19 10.87 -18.39 16.48
CA PHE A 19 9.55 -18.14 17.08
C PHE A 19 8.49 -19.21 16.75
N PHE A 20 8.49 -19.74 15.53
CA PHE A 20 7.45 -20.67 15.04
C PHE A 20 7.97 -22.09 14.79
N LYS A 21 9.24 -22.39 15.15
CA LYS A 21 9.97 -23.66 14.91
C LYS A 21 10.23 -23.99 13.44
N THR A 22 9.35 -23.58 12.52
CA THR A 22 9.52 -23.76 11.08
C THR A 22 9.09 -22.50 10.32
N LYS A 23 9.68 -22.31 9.13
CA LYS A 23 9.29 -21.24 8.19
C LYS A 23 7.83 -21.37 7.75
N SER A 24 7.37 -22.59 7.47
CA SER A 24 6.01 -22.85 6.98
C SER A 24 4.96 -22.54 8.04
N ALA A 25 5.17 -22.98 9.29
CA ALA A 25 4.24 -22.66 10.38
C ALA A 25 4.12 -21.15 10.59
N GLY A 26 5.25 -20.42 10.60
CA GLY A 26 5.22 -18.96 10.71
C GLY A 26 4.48 -18.29 9.55
N ALA A 27 4.67 -18.77 8.31
CA ALA A 27 3.94 -18.26 7.15
C ALA A 27 2.42 -18.55 7.24
N GLU A 28 2.03 -19.75 7.69
CA GLU A 28 0.63 -20.15 7.87
C GLU A 28 -0.10 -19.27 8.90
N PHE A 29 0.59 -18.77 9.93
CA PHE A 29 -0.01 -17.87 10.92
C PHE A 29 0.05 -16.38 10.52
N ILE A 30 1.22 -15.92 10.03
CA ILE A 30 1.44 -14.50 9.75
C ILE A 30 0.69 -14.06 8.49
N LEU A 31 0.62 -14.89 7.45
CA LEU A 31 -0.03 -14.49 6.19
C LEU A 31 -1.52 -14.19 6.37
N PRO A 32 -2.35 -15.05 6.99
CA PRO A 32 -3.76 -14.73 7.25
C PRO A 32 -3.93 -13.46 8.08
N TRP A 33 -3.11 -13.29 9.12
CA TRP A 33 -3.13 -12.09 9.96
C TRP A 33 -2.77 -10.82 9.17
N ALA A 34 -1.74 -10.89 8.31
CA ALA A 34 -1.32 -9.77 7.49
C ALA A 34 -2.41 -9.38 6.47
N VAL A 35 -3.09 -10.37 5.88
CA VAL A 35 -4.22 -10.13 4.97
C VAL A 35 -5.39 -9.47 5.69
N ASP A 36 -5.79 -9.99 6.86
CA ASP A 36 -6.87 -9.40 7.66
C ASP A 36 -6.52 -7.97 8.11
N THR A 37 -5.30 -7.75 8.60
CA THR A 37 -4.81 -6.43 9.01
C THR A 37 -4.79 -5.44 7.84
N PHE A 38 -4.34 -5.87 6.66
CA PHE A 38 -4.32 -5.07 5.44
C PHE A 38 -5.73 -4.58 5.06
N PHE A 39 -6.72 -5.48 5.01
CA PHE A 39 -8.08 -5.11 4.65
C PHE A 39 -8.76 -4.23 5.70
N ARG A 40 -8.55 -4.49 7.00
CA ARG A 40 -9.05 -3.62 8.08
C ARG A 40 -8.49 -2.20 7.95
N ALA A 41 -7.18 -2.09 7.71
CA ALA A 41 -6.53 -0.81 7.51
C ALA A 41 -7.09 -0.07 6.28
N LEU A 42 -7.18 -0.74 5.12
CA LEU A 42 -7.74 -0.12 3.91
C LEU A 42 -9.19 0.35 4.08
N ASN A 43 -10.04 -0.45 4.73
CA ASN A 43 -11.43 -0.06 4.98
C ASN A 43 -11.54 1.19 5.86
N SER A 44 -10.64 1.34 6.85
CA SER A 44 -10.59 2.55 7.67
C SER A 44 -10.14 3.80 6.88
N ILE A 45 -9.28 3.63 5.88
CA ILE A 45 -8.72 4.71 5.06
C ILE A 45 -9.74 5.19 4.03
N ARG A 46 -10.54 4.27 3.45
CA ARG A 46 -11.50 4.60 2.37
C ARG A 46 -12.49 5.69 2.76
N SER A 47 -12.93 5.72 4.02
CA SER A 47 -13.85 6.76 4.51
C SER A 47 -13.19 8.12 4.72
N MET A 48 -11.85 8.18 4.74
CA MET A 48 -11.09 9.40 5.01
C MET A 48 -10.75 10.18 3.74
N PHE A 49 -10.53 9.50 2.61
CA PHE A 49 -10.05 10.10 1.37
C PHE A 49 -11.13 10.17 0.30
N SER A 50 -11.09 11.21 -0.54
CA SER A 50 -11.90 11.29 -1.76
C SER A 50 -11.27 10.47 -2.89
N SER A 51 -12.05 10.17 -3.93
CA SER A 51 -11.54 9.46 -5.11
C SER A 51 -10.36 10.20 -5.76
N SER A 52 -10.41 11.53 -5.86
CA SER A 52 -9.32 12.35 -6.40
C SER A 52 -8.04 12.25 -5.58
N GLU A 53 -8.16 12.24 -4.25
CA GLU A 53 -7.00 12.08 -3.36
C GLU A 53 -6.42 10.68 -3.49
N LEU A 54 -7.26 9.63 -3.52
CA LEU A 54 -6.82 8.25 -3.70
C LEU A 54 -6.12 8.04 -5.06
N LYS A 55 -6.62 8.63 -6.15
CA LYS A 55 -5.94 8.62 -7.46
C LYS A 55 -4.56 9.26 -7.39
N THR A 56 -4.45 10.38 -6.67
CA THR A 56 -3.16 11.05 -6.44
C THR A 56 -2.19 10.13 -5.70
N VAL A 57 -2.66 9.40 -4.69
CA VAL A 57 -1.85 8.42 -3.98
C VAL A 57 -1.39 7.28 -4.90
N VAL A 58 -2.29 6.73 -5.73
CA VAL A 58 -1.92 5.68 -6.68
C VAL A 58 -0.89 6.18 -7.68
N GLU A 59 -1.10 7.33 -8.31
CA GLU A 59 -0.17 7.91 -9.29
C GLU A 59 1.21 8.20 -8.66
N ALA A 60 1.25 8.67 -7.42
CA ALA A 60 2.50 8.86 -6.68
C ALA A 60 3.29 7.56 -6.49
N HIS A 61 2.69 6.39 -6.64
CA HIS A 61 3.36 5.09 -6.50
C HIS A 61 3.68 4.43 -7.85
N ARG A 62 3.54 5.16 -8.96
CA ARG A 62 4.04 4.69 -10.26
C ARG A 62 5.54 4.46 -10.20
N ASP A 63 5.98 3.33 -10.75
CA ASP A 63 7.38 2.88 -10.80
C ASP A 63 8.07 2.72 -9.44
N VAL A 64 7.31 2.67 -8.34
CA VAL A 64 7.85 2.46 -7.00
C VAL A 64 7.96 0.95 -6.72
N ARG A 65 9.15 0.54 -6.26
CA ARG A 65 9.35 -0.79 -5.67
C ARG A 65 9.38 -0.69 -4.16
N LEU A 66 8.23 -0.93 -3.53
CA LEU A 66 8.11 -0.87 -2.07
C LEU A 66 8.94 -1.96 -1.40
N LEU A 67 9.88 -1.56 -0.54
CA LEU A 67 10.66 -2.44 0.34
C LEU A 67 10.10 -2.39 1.77
N PRO A 68 10.31 -3.43 2.61
CA PRO A 68 9.78 -3.46 3.98
C PRO A 68 10.26 -2.33 4.90
N ASP A 69 11.43 -1.75 4.64
CA ASP A 69 11.96 -0.59 5.35
C ASP A 69 11.36 0.74 4.87
N GLN A 70 10.73 0.74 3.69
CA GLN A 70 10.05 1.88 3.08
C GLN A 70 8.53 1.88 3.34
N SER A 71 8.03 0.98 4.18
CA SER A 71 6.61 0.89 4.53
C SER A 71 6.31 1.59 5.86
N ARG A 72 6.64 2.88 5.98
CA ARG A 72 6.29 3.71 7.16
C ARG A 72 5.66 5.04 6.76
N LEU A 73 4.95 5.66 7.69
CA LEU A 73 4.26 6.93 7.47
C LEU A 73 5.19 8.03 6.93
N ALA A 74 6.40 8.14 7.49
CA ALA A 74 7.37 9.15 7.07
C ALA A 74 7.75 9.02 5.58
N TYR A 75 7.86 7.79 5.08
CA TYR A 75 8.15 7.54 3.67
C TYR A 75 6.96 7.92 2.78
N LEU A 76 5.73 7.54 3.17
CA LEU A 76 4.51 7.94 2.48
C LEU A 76 4.39 9.46 2.37
N GLN A 77 4.65 10.18 3.47
CA GLN A 77 4.60 11.64 3.52
C GLN A 77 5.59 12.27 2.54
N LEU A 78 6.86 11.85 2.61
CA LEU A 78 7.91 12.35 1.71
C LEU A 78 7.55 12.10 0.25
N ARG A 79 7.13 10.87 -0.07
CA ARG A 79 6.80 10.48 -1.45
C ARG A 79 5.67 11.30 -2.04
N LEU A 80 4.59 11.51 -1.27
CA LEU A 80 3.46 12.28 -1.73
C LEU A 80 3.75 13.78 -1.80
N GLN A 81 4.55 14.29 -0.87
CA GLN A 81 5.01 15.67 -0.91
C GLN A 81 5.82 15.92 -2.19
N ASP A 82 6.83 15.10 -2.47
CA ASP A 82 7.67 15.23 -3.67
C ASP A 82 6.85 15.12 -4.96
N ALA A 83 5.96 14.13 -5.06
CA ALA A 83 5.12 13.98 -6.24
C ALA A 83 4.17 15.18 -6.42
N CYS A 84 3.64 15.72 -5.32
CA CYS A 84 2.79 16.90 -5.39
C CYS A 84 3.56 18.18 -5.75
N ASP A 85 4.79 18.33 -5.27
CA ASP A 85 5.61 19.53 -5.48
C ASP A 85 6.32 19.55 -6.83
N LEU A 86 6.83 18.41 -7.28
CA LEU A 86 7.61 18.28 -8.51
C LEU A 86 6.71 18.03 -9.73
N ASP A 87 5.75 17.11 -9.60
CA ASP A 87 4.97 16.60 -10.72
C ASP A 87 3.54 17.18 -10.75
N LEU A 88 3.15 17.95 -9.72
CA LEU A 88 1.82 18.55 -9.57
C LEU A 88 0.66 17.54 -9.71
N ILE A 89 0.88 16.27 -9.34
CA ILE A 89 -0.10 15.19 -9.55
C ILE A 89 -1.44 15.44 -8.86
N HIS A 90 -1.44 16.15 -7.73
CA HIS A 90 -2.67 16.53 -7.03
C HIS A 90 -3.55 17.44 -7.90
N THR A 91 -2.94 18.34 -8.69
CA THR A 91 -3.66 19.22 -9.62
C THR A 91 -4.25 18.41 -10.78
N LYS A 92 -3.50 17.43 -11.31
CA LYS A 92 -3.95 16.51 -12.38
C LYS A 92 -5.24 15.76 -12.00
N HIS A 93 -5.38 15.38 -10.73
CA HIS A 93 -6.55 14.64 -10.24
C HIS A 93 -7.60 15.51 -9.54
N GLY A 94 -7.39 16.83 -9.46
CA GLY A 94 -8.32 17.75 -8.81
C GLY A 94 -8.37 17.61 -7.28
N ALA A 95 -7.25 17.24 -6.65
CA ALA A 95 -7.10 17.10 -5.22
C ALA A 95 -6.35 18.28 -4.58
N SER A 96 -6.65 18.58 -3.31
CA SER A 96 -5.94 19.60 -2.54
C SER A 96 -4.71 19.00 -1.85
N LYS A 97 -3.51 19.53 -2.13
CA LYS A 97 -2.26 19.11 -1.47
C LYS A 97 -2.38 19.19 0.06
N GLY A 98 -2.87 20.31 0.59
CA GLY A 98 -3.03 20.50 2.03
C GLY A 98 -4.03 19.54 2.67
N SER A 99 -5.10 19.18 1.95
CA SER A 99 -6.05 18.15 2.41
C SER A 99 -5.40 16.77 2.50
N ILE A 100 -4.65 16.39 1.46
CA ILE A 100 -3.90 15.12 1.41
C ILE A 100 -2.90 15.04 2.56
N GLU A 101 -2.07 16.07 2.73
CA GLU A 101 -1.07 16.14 3.81
C GLU A 101 -1.71 16.02 5.20
N ALA A 102 -2.81 16.74 5.44
CA ALA A 102 -3.51 16.71 6.71
C ALA A 102 -4.12 15.34 7.03
N LYS A 103 -4.63 14.63 6.02
CA LYS A 103 -5.19 13.28 6.18
C LYS A 103 -4.10 12.23 6.38
N ILE A 104 -3.00 12.30 5.63
CA ILE A 104 -1.85 11.38 5.79
C ILE A 104 -1.27 11.49 7.19
N LYS A 105 -1.10 12.70 7.73
CA LYS A 105 -0.58 12.92 9.10
C LYS A 105 -1.41 12.24 10.20
N ARG A 106 -2.65 11.84 9.92
CA ARG A 106 -3.53 11.13 10.87
C ARG A 106 -3.42 9.61 10.79
N LEU A 107 -2.74 9.08 9.77
CA LEU A 107 -2.57 7.65 9.61
C LEU A 107 -1.52 7.13 10.59
N ASP A 108 -1.72 5.90 11.07
CA ASP A 108 -0.63 5.15 11.70
C ASP A 108 0.24 4.44 10.65
N ASP A 109 1.35 3.83 11.08
CA ASP A 109 2.27 3.12 10.18
C ASP A 109 1.61 1.91 9.49
N THR A 110 0.62 1.26 10.11
CA THR A 110 -0.09 0.12 9.52
C THR A 110 -1.00 0.59 8.37
N GLN A 111 -1.74 1.67 8.60
CA GLN A 111 -2.57 2.32 7.61
C GLN A 111 -1.74 2.87 6.45
N ALA A 112 -0.63 3.56 6.75
CA ALA A 112 0.28 4.06 5.73
C ALA A 112 0.84 2.90 4.88
N THR A 113 1.26 1.81 5.51
CA THR A 113 1.75 0.61 4.82
C THR A 113 0.69 0.01 3.90
N ALA A 114 -0.53 -0.19 4.40
CA ALA A 114 -1.62 -0.75 3.62
C ALA A 114 -1.94 0.13 2.40
N LEU A 115 -1.98 1.45 2.58
CA LEU A 115 -2.21 2.41 1.51
C LEU A 115 -1.12 2.35 0.42
N MET A 116 0.15 2.27 0.82
CA MET A 116 1.27 2.17 -0.13
C MET A 116 1.27 0.85 -0.90
N ILE A 117 0.99 -0.28 -0.22
CA ILE A 117 0.89 -1.60 -0.86
C ILE A 117 -0.23 -1.59 -1.89
N TRP A 118 -1.41 -1.09 -1.50
CA TRP A 118 -2.55 -0.95 -2.40
C TRP A 118 -2.22 -0.05 -3.60
N ALA A 119 -1.69 1.15 -3.36
CA ALA A 119 -1.31 2.08 -4.43
C ALA A 119 -0.29 1.48 -5.41
N THR A 120 0.70 0.75 -4.90
CA THR A 120 1.73 0.09 -5.72
C THR A 120 1.15 -1.09 -6.51
N ALA A 121 0.17 -1.81 -5.96
CA ALA A 121 -0.43 -2.98 -6.60
C ALA A 121 -1.11 -2.66 -7.94
N TYR A 122 -1.62 -1.43 -8.11
CA TYR A 122 -2.15 -0.97 -9.40
C TYR A 122 -1.12 -1.06 -10.53
N TRP A 123 0.13 -0.69 -10.26
CA TRP A 123 1.20 -0.62 -11.27
C TRP A 123 1.90 -1.96 -11.51
N VAL A 124 1.80 -2.90 -10.57
CA VAL A 124 2.51 -4.18 -10.65
C VAL A 124 1.68 -5.25 -11.37
N SER A 125 0.36 -5.20 -11.28
CA SER A 125 -0.52 -6.18 -11.93
C SER A 125 -0.88 -5.75 -13.35
N LYS A 126 -0.63 -6.61 -14.34
CA LYS A 126 -1.08 -6.39 -15.72
C LYS A 126 -2.60 -6.22 -15.82
N GLU A 127 -3.36 -6.97 -15.03
CA GLU A 127 -4.82 -6.90 -14.99
C GLU A 127 -5.31 -5.54 -14.45
N ASN A 128 -4.59 -4.95 -13.49
CA ASN A 128 -4.92 -3.62 -12.98
C ASN A 128 -4.64 -2.52 -14.01
N LEU A 129 -3.61 -2.68 -14.85
CA LEU A 129 -3.29 -1.71 -15.91
C LEU A 129 -4.31 -1.72 -17.06
N GLU A 130 -5.07 -2.81 -17.23
CA GLU A 130 -6.21 -2.86 -18.15
C GLU A 130 -7.45 -2.15 -17.57
N THR A 131 -7.45 -1.89 -16.27
CA THR A 131 -8.51 -1.19 -15.55
C THR A 131 -8.21 0.30 -15.44
N SER A 132 -9.22 1.15 -15.65
CA SER A 132 -9.03 2.58 -15.48
C SER A 132 -8.72 2.91 -14.02
N LEU A 133 -7.96 3.99 -13.78
CA LEU A 133 -7.65 4.42 -12.42
C LEU A 133 -8.92 4.76 -11.60
N GLU A 134 -9.98 5.23 -12.27
CA GLU A 134 -11.29 5.45 -11.65
C GLU A 134 -11.91 4.15 -11.14
N ASP A 135 -11.95 3.14 -12.01
CA ASP A 135 -12.52 1.85 -11.68
C ASP A 135 -11.70 1.16 -10.59
N TYR A 136 -10.37 1.30 -10.62
CA TYR A 136 -9.52 0.77 -9.56
C TYR A 136 -9.86 1.40 -8.20
N VAL A 137 -9.94 2.73 -8.11
CA VAL A 137 -10.26 3.41 -6.84
C VAL A 137 -11.68 3.09 -6.35
N THR A 138 -12.60 2.75 -7.26
CA THR A 138 -13.99 2.42 -6.93
C THR A 138 -14.19 0.95 -6.55
N ASN A 139 -13.54 0.03 -7.27
CA ASN A 139 -13.84 -1.41 -7.28
C ASN A 139 -12.75 -2.31 -6.69
N SER A 140 -11.51 -1.84 -6.49
CA SER A 140 -10.37 -2.71 -6.08
C SER A 140 -10.40 -3.25 -4.64
N THR A 141 -11.54 -3.17 -3.97
CA THR A 141 -11.74 -3.79 -2.65
C THR A 141 -12.69 -4.97 -2.79
N PRO A 142 -12.32 -6.17 -2.31
CA PRO A 142 -13.27 -7.26 -2.21
C PRO A 142 -14.40 -6.83 -1.28
N THR A 143 -15.62 -6.75 -1.80
CA THR A 143 -16.83 -6.87 -1.00
C THR A 143 -16.84 -8.27 -0.41
N PHE A 144 -16.76 -8.36 0.92
CA PHE A 144 -17.07 -9.59 1.63
C PHE A 144 -18.58 -9.85 1.57
#